data_AF-F3CB54-F1
#
_entry.id   AF-F3CB54-F1
#
_cell.length_a   1.000
_cell.length_b   1.000
_cell.length_c   1.000
_cell.angle_alpha   90.00
_cell.angle_beta   90.00
_cell.angle_gamma   90.00
#
_symmetry.space_group_name_H-M   'P 1'
#
loop_
_entity.id
_entity.type
_entity.pdbx_description
1 polymer ?
#
loop_
_entity_poly.entity_id
_entity_poly.type
_entity_poly.pdbx_seq_one_letter_code
_entity_poly.pdbx_strand_id
1 'polypeptide(L)'
;MYYDNWNKLNRAWQAGIESAALNVSVCIEGVLKTYFGALGTDKNFAELTKLAIPAVMELEIDKRVKDLLRSCLGGAGNFKPKNALRALTESGKISPELGGKWNKLRSETAHAVVAGEAREDWQRMADLTFGNIKLFYEILFAITGYTGQRIDYESRGFPSASPSTRYHETPSAEDDIRPSCDHSSVG
;
A
#
# COMPACT_ATOMS: atom_id res chain seq x y z
N MET A 1 -8.63 21.99 32.44
CA MET A 1 -7.36 22.50 31.88
C MET A 1 -6.43 21.39 31.39
N TYR A 2 -5.93 20.48 32.25
CA TYR A 2 -5.06 19.37 31.79
C TYR A 2 -5.78 18.40 30.84
N TYR A 3 -6.99 17.97 31.19
CA TYR A 3 -7.81 17.10 30.33
C TYR A 3 -8.15 17.75 28.99
N ASP A 4 -8.52 19.03 28.98
CA ASP A 4 -8.85 19.76 27.74
C ASP A 4 -7.63 19.93 26.84
N ASN A 5 -6.46 20.24 27.41
CA ASN A 5 -5.20 20.36 26.66
C ASN A 5 -4.73 18.99 26.15
N TRP A 6 -4.85 17.93 26.96
CA TRP A 6 -4.59 16.55 26.54
C TRP A 6 -5.53 16.14 25.40
N ASN A 7 -6.84 16.40 25.51
CA ASN A 7 -7.82 16.13 24.46
C ASN A 7 -7.51 16.88 23.16
N LYS A 8 -7.10 18.15 23.23
CA LYS A 8 -6.72 18.93 22.04
C LYS A 8 -5.46 18.37 21.37
N LEU A 9 -4.43 18.07 22.15
CA LEU A 9 -3.18 17.47 21.67
C LEU A 9 -3.44 16.09 21.06
N ASN A 10 -4.23 15.26 21.76
CA ASN A 10 -4.65 13.95 21.32
C ASN A 10 -5.37 14.07 19.97
N ARG A 11 -6.46 14.84 19.89
CA ARG A 11 -7.21 15.05 18.62
C ARG A 11 -6.34 15.56 17.46
N ALA A 12 -5.37 16.44 17.71
CA ALA A 12 -4.46 16.91 16.67
C ALA A 12 -3.55 15.79 16.12
N TRP A 13 -3.04 14.92 17.00
CA TRP A 13 -2.25 13.76 16.61
C TRP A 13 -3.08 12.72 15.86
N GLN A 14 -4.30 12.46 16.33
CA GLN A 14 -5.27 11.57 15.72
C GLN A 14 -5.63 12.00 14.29
N ALA A 15 -5.92 13.29 14.09
CA ALA A 15 -6.19 13.86 12.77
C ALA A 15 -5.02 13.66 11.81
N GLY A 16 -3.78 13.64 12.31
CA GLY A 16 -2.59 13.32 11.52
C GLY A 16 -2.61 11.89 10.99
N ILE A 17 -2.92 10.91 11.84
CA ILE A 17 -3.00 9.49 11.46
C ILE A 17 -4.19 9.22 10.53
N GLU A 18 -5.37 9.77 10.84
CA GLU A 18 -6.55 9.61 9.98
C GLU A 18 -6.36 10.22 8.60
N SER A 19 -5.71 11.38 8.53
CA SER A 19 -5.31 12.02 7.26
C SER A 19 -4.31 11.15 6.49
N ALA A 20 -3.29 10.60 7.18
CA ALA A 20 -2.33 9.69 6.57
C ALA A 20 -3.00 8.40 6.06
N ALA A 21 -3.94 7.83 6.82
CA ALA A 21 -4.71 6.64 6.49
C ALA A 21 -5.53 6.82 5.20
N LEU A 22 -6.26 7.93 5.09
CA LEU A 22 -7.02 8.24 3.88
C LEU A 22 -6.08 8.47 2.69
N ASN A 23 -5.02 9.25 2.87
CA ASN A 23 -4.05 9.56 1.82
C ASN A 23 -3.37 8.29 1.29
N VAL A 24 -2.91 7.40 2.17
CA VAL A 24 -2.26 6.15 1.73
C VAL A 24 -3.24 5.26 0.98
N SER A 25 -4.50 5.15 1.43
CA SER A 25 -5.53 4.38 0.73
C SER A 25 -5.76 4.90 -0.69
N VAL A 26 -5.91 6.22 -0.86
CA VAL A 26 -6.14 6.84 -2.17
C VAL A 26 -4.90 6.76 -3.07
N CYS A 27 -3.70 6.92 -2.52
CA CYS A 27 -2.45 6.75 -3.27
C CYS A 27 -2.31 5.33 -3.82
N ILE A 28 -2.62 4.30 -3.02
CA ILE A 28 -2.64 2.91 -3.48
C ILE A 28 -3.61 2.74 -4.66
N GLU A 29 -4.81 3.30 -4.58
CA GLU A 29 -5.78 3.25 -5.69
C GLU A 29 -5.26 3.91 -6.96
N GLY A 30 -4.64 5.09 -6.82
CA GLY A 30 -4.05 5.83 -7.93
C GLY A 30 -2.94 5.02 -8.62
N VAL A 31 -2.01 4.45 -7.84
CA VAL A 31 -0.92 3.63 -8.38
C VAL A 31 -1.45 2.36 -9.04
N LEU A 32 -2.40 1.66 -8.42
CA LEU A 32 -3.02 0.47 -9.03
C LEU A 32 -3.73 0.81 -10.33
N LYS A 33 -4.44 1.93 -10.40
CA LYS A 33 -5.12 2.37 -11.62
C LYS A 33 -4.13 2.66 -12.74
N THR A 34 -3.04 3.34 -12.42
CA THR A 34 -2.03 3.76 -13.40
C THR A 34 -1.21 2.58 -13.93
N TYR A 35 -0.70 1.71 -13.06
CA TYR A 35 0.26 0.68 -13.44
C TYR A 35 -0.36 -0.71 -13.61
N PHE A 36 -1.51 -0.96 -12.98
CA PHE A 36 -2.19 -2.25 -12.99
C PHE A 36 -3.64 -2.15 -13.48
N GLY A 37 -3.95 -1.10 -14.26
CA GLY A 37 -5.30 -0.84 -14.77
C GLY A 37 -5.90 -2.03 -15.52
N ALA A 38 -5.08 -2.80 -16.23
CA ALA A 38 -5.53 -4.00 -16.94
C ALA A 38 -5.96 -5.13 -15.99
N LEU A 39 -5.31 -5.29 -14.83
CA LEU A 39 -5.66 -6.31 -13.84
C LEU A 39 -6.94 -5.98 -13.09
N GLY A 40 -7.25 -4.69 -12.93
CA GLY A 40 -8.45 -4.25 -12.24
C GLY A 40 -9.68 -4.10 -13.14
N THR A 41 -9.52 -4.20 -14.47
CA THR A 41 -10.58 -3.98 -15.45
C THR A 41 -11.02 -5.31 -16.07
N ASP A 42 -12.32 -5.57 -16.09
CA ASP A 42 -12.88 -6.70 -16.82
C ASP A 42 -13.39 -6.20 -18.17
N LYS A 43 -12.50 -6.19 -19.17
CA LYS A 43 -12.82 -5.69 -20.51
C LYS A 43 -13.90 -6.52 -21.18
N ASN A 44 -13.87 -7.84 -21.00
CA ASN A 44 -14.85 -8.74 -21.61
C ASN A 44 -16.24 -8.46 -21.04
N PHE A 45 -16.35 -8.34 -19.72
CA PHE A 45 -17.61 -8.00 -19.08
C PHE A 45 -18.07 -6.58 -19.44
N ALA A 46 -17.17 -5.61 -19.55
CA ALA A 46 -17.51 -4.25 -20.00
C ALA A 46 -18.09 -4.23 -21.43
N GLU A 47 -17.59 -5.07 -22.33
CA GLU A 47 -18.17 -5.18 -23.68
C GLU A 47 -19.54 -5.89 -23.65
N LEU A 48 -19.69 -6.94 -22.85
CA LEU A 48 -21.00 -7.60 -22.65
C LEU A 48 -22.05 -6.63 -22.10
N THR A 49 -21.67 -5.77 -21.14
CA THR A 49 -22.61 -4.81 -20.56
C THR A 49 -22.98 -3.70 -21.53
N LYS A 50 -22.05 -3.24 -22.37
CA LYS A 50 -22.36 -2.31 -23.48
C LYS A 50 -23.37 -2.89 -24.46
N LEU A 51 -23.23 -4.16 -24.82
CA LEU A 51 -24.18 -4.85 -25.72
C LEU A 51 -25.56 -5.04 -25.08
N ALA A 52 -25.64 -5.13 -23.75
CA ALA A 52 -26.90 -5.29 -23.03
C ALA A 52 -27.70 -3.97 -22.86
N ILE A 53 -27.04 -2.81 -22.90
CA ILE A 53 -27.68 -1.50 -22.69
C ILE A 53 -28.86 -1.26 -23.64
N PRO A 54 -28.75 -1.46 -24.98
CA PRO A 54 -29.89 -1.27 -25.89
C PRO A 54 -31.12 -2.10 -25.50
N ALA A 55 -30.93 -3.39 -25.22
CA ALA A 55 -32.03 -4.28 -24.82
C ALA A 55 -32.71 -3.81 -23.52
N VAL A 56 -31.95 -3.31 -22.55
CA VAL A 56 -32.50 -2.72 -21.32
C VAL A 56 -33.34 -1.47 -21.60
N MET A 57 -32.92 -0.65 -22.55
CA MET A 57 -33.65 0.58 -22.89
C MET A 57 -34.96 0.29 -23.63
N GLU A 58 -35.10 -0.87 -24.26
CA GLU A 58 -36.30 -1.31 -24.97
C GLU A 58 -37.35 -1.97 -24.05
N LEU A 59 -37.02 -2.33 -22.81
CA LEU A 59 -37.96 -2.96 -21.87
C LEU A 59 -39.21 -2.10 -21.64
N GLU A 60 -40.40 -2.66 -21.56
CA GLU A 60 -41.64 -1.91 -21.23
C GLU A 60 -41.76 -1.68 -19.71
N ILE A 61 -40.85 -0.89 -19.15
CA ILE A 61 -40.77 -0.55 -17.72
C ILE A 61 -40.55 0.95 -17.49
N ASP A 62 -40.76 1.41 -16.26
CA ASP A 62 -40.57 2.80 -15.85
C ASP A 62 -39.15 3.31 -16.20
N LYS A 63 -39.08 4.51 -16.77
CA LYS A 63 -37.84 5.15 -17.23
C LYS A 63 -36.79 5.24 -16.12
N ARG A 64 -37.18 5.49 -14.87
CA ARG A 64 -36.25 5.57 -13.73
C ARG A 64 -35.53 4.23 -13.50
N VAL A 65 -36.22 3.13 -13.74
CA VAL A 65 -35.65 1.78 -13.65
C VAL A 65 -34.67 1.54 -14.80
N LYS A 66 -35.03 1.95 -16.03
CA LYS A 66 -34.11 1.89 -17.19
C LYS A 66 -32.83 2.69 -16.94
N ASP A 67 -32.96 3.92 -16.47
CA ASP A 67 -31.82 4.81 -16.20
C ASP A 67 -30.91 4.26 -15.11
N LEU A 68 -31.49 3.67 -14.05
CA LEU A 68 -30.73 2.96 -13.01
C LEU A 68 -29.96 1.77 -13.59
N LEU A 69 -30.63 0.89 -14.35
CA LEU A 69 -30.01 -0.29 -14.96
C LEU A 69 -28.90 0.10 -15.94
N ARG A 70 -29.14 1.12 -16.78
CA ARG A 70 -28.14 1.68 -17.69
C ARG A 70 -26.93 2.20 -16.93
N SER A 71 -27.13 2.92 -15.82
CA SER A 71 -26.03 3.41 -14.98
C SER A 71 -25.22 2.25 -14.38
N CYS A 72 -25.90 1.23 -13.85
CA CYS A 72 -25.26 0.02 -13.33
C CYS A 72 -24.42 -0.71 -14.39
N LEU A 73 -24.95 -0.86 -15.61
CA LEU A 73 -24.26 -1.50 -16.72
C LEU A 73 -23.12 -0.65 -17.29
N GLY A 74 -23.30 0.67 -17.37
CA GLY A 74 -22.26 1.60 -17.82
C GLY A 74 -21.08 1.69 -16.85
N GLY A 75 -21.32 1.41 -15.57
CA GLY A 75 -20.28 1.27 -14.54
C GLY A 75 -19.60 -0.10 -14.52
N ALA A 76 -20.18 -1.10 -15.16
CA ALA A 76 -19.73 -2.48 -15.08
C ALA A 76 -18.45 -2.72 -15.89
N GLY A 77 -17.57 -3.56 -15.35
CA GLY A 77 -16.26 -3.85 -15.95
C GLY A 77 -15.20 -2.75 -15.78
N ASN A 78 -15.57 -1.57 -15.28
CA ASN A 78 -14.62 -0.51 -14.92
C ASN A 78 -13.56 -0.99 -13.91
N PHE A 79 -12.43 -0.28 -13.91
CA PHE A 79 -11.32 -0.55 -13.02
C PHE A 79 -11.77 -0.59 -11.54
N LYS A 80 -11.44 -1.69 -10.86
CA LYS A 80 -11.61 -1.87 -9.43
C LYS A 80 -10.25 -2.13 -8.77
N PRO A 81 -9.77 -1.26 -7.86
CA PRO A 81 -8.50 -1.47 -7.16
C PRO A 81 -8.43 -2.82 -6.44
N LYS A 82 -9.55 -3.27 -5.86
CA LYS A 82 -9.68 -4.58 -5.22
C LYS A 82 -9.39 -5.74 -6.17
N ASN A 83 -9.82 -5.66 -7.42
CA ASN A 83 -9.56 -6.71 -8.42
C ASN A 83 -8.07 -6.73 -8.80
N ALA A 84 -7.46 -5.55 -8.99
CA ALA A 84 -6.03 -5.45 -9.28
C ALA A 84 -5.19 -6.01 -8.13
N LEU A 85 -5.50 -5.64 -6.88
CA LEU A 85 -4.83 -6.19 -5.69
C LEU A 85 -5.01 -7.69 -5.59
N ARG A 86 -6.21 -8.22 -5.81
CA ARG A 86 -6.46 -9.66 -5.80
C ARG A 86 -5.56 -10.37 -6.82
N ALA A 87 -5.52 -9.89 -8.06
CA ALA A 87 -4.65 -10.47 -9.08
C ALA A 87 -3.16 -10.41 -8.69
N LEU A 88 -2.71 -9.32 -8.07
CA LEU A 88 -1.33 -9.20 -7.57
C LEU A 88 -1.05 -10.21 -6.44
N THR A 89 -2.00 -10.42 -5.52
CA THR A 89 -1.85 -11.41 -4.45
C THR A 89 -1.87 -12.85 -4.99
N GLU A 90 -2.74 -13.15 -5.95
CA GLU A 90 -2.81 -14.47 -6.61
C GLU A 90 -1.53 -14.77 -7.40
N SER A 91 -0.89 -13.74 -7.97
CA SER A 91 0.40 -13.88 -8.66
C SER A 91 1.62 -13.97 -7.73
N GLY A 92 1.41 -13.91 -6.40
CA GLY A 92 2.49 -13.96 -5.41
C GLY A 92 3.36 -12.69 -5.31
N LYS A 93 2.99 -11.62 -6.01
CA LYS A 93 3.73 -10.33 -5.98
C LYS A 93 3.50 -9.55 -4.69
N ILE A 94 2.38 -9.81 -4.00
CA ILE A 94 1.97 -9.12 -2.78
C ILE A 94 1.40 -10.15 -1.81
N SER A 95 1.68 -10.01 -0.52
CA SER A 95 1.09 -10.86 0.52
C SER A 95 -0.45 -10.68 0.58
N PRO A 96 -1.24 -11.77 0.63
CA PRO A 96 -2.69 -11.71 0.82
C PRO A 96 -3.12 -10.90 2.05
N GLU A 97 -2.32 -10.94 3.12
CA GLU A 97 -2.61 -10.22 4.37
C GLU A 97 -2.65 -8.70 4.15
N LEU A 98 -1.72 -8.16 3.35
CA LEU A 98 -1.65 -6.73 3.04
C LEU A 98 -2.86 -6.27 2.22
N GLY A 99 -3.31 -7.08 1.26
CA GLY A 99 -4.53 -6.80 0.50
C GLY A 99 -5.77 -6.71 1.38
N GLY A 100 -5.87 -7.58 2.40
CA GLY A 100 -6.93 -7.52 3.41
C GLY A 100 -6.87 -6.25 4.25
N LYS A 101 -5.68 -5.86 4.71
CA LYS A 101 -5.46 -4.62 5.50
C LYS A 101 -5.85 -3.37 4.72
N TRP A 102 -5.60 -3.32 3.42
CA TRP A 102 -6.05 -2.20 2.58
C TRP A 102 -7.57 -2.12 2.45
N ASN A 103 -8.24 -3.23 2.19
CA ASN A 103 -9.70 -3.22 2.07
C ASN A 103 -10.36 -2.77 3.38
N LYS A 104 -9.77 -3.13 4.52
CA LYS A 104 -10.21 -2.68 5.85
C LYS A 104 -9.95 -1.18 6.05
N LEU A 105 -8.73 -0.69 5.83
CA LEU A 105 -8.40 0.73 5.97
C LEU A 105 -9.29 1.62 5.08
N ARG A 106 -9.43 1.27 3.80
CA ARG A 106 -10.31 1.99 2.85
C ARG A 106 -11.74 2.09 3.37
N SER A 107 -12.29 0.98 3.88
CA SER A 107 -13.65 0.95 4.42
C SER A 107 -13.79 1.84 5.65
N GLU A 108 -12.83 1.78 6.58
CA GLU A 108 -12.85 2.57 7.81
C GLU A 108 -12.71 4.08 7.53
N THR A 109 -11.82 4.47 6.61
CA THR A 109 -11.60 5.88 6.24
C THR A 109 -12.74 6.45 5.38
N ALA A 110 -13.38 5.65 4.52
CA ALA A 110 -14.44 6.13 3.64
C ALA A 110 -15.80 6.27 4.32
N HIS A 111 -16.07 5.46 5.34
CA HIS A 111 -17.36 5.45 6.05
C HIS A 111 -17.34 6.21 7.38
N ALA A 112 -16.26 6.95 7.67
CA ALA A 112 -16.06 7.68 8.91
C ALA A 112 -16.46 6.83 10.13
N VAL A 113 -16.00 5.56 10.14
CA VAL A 113 -16.21 4.70 11.31
C VAL A 113 -15.52 5.42 12.45
N VAL A 114 -16.28 5.92 13.42
CA VAL A 114 -15.75 6.59 14.60
C VAL A 114 -14.78 5.60 15.23
N ALA A 115 -13.48 5.83 15.06
CA ALA A 115 -12.48 5.12 15.83
C ALA A 115 -12.82 5.43 17.28
N GLY A 116 -13.13 4.41 18.07
CA GLY A 116 -13.43 4.62 19.48
C GLY A 116 -12.26 5.35 20.14
N GLU A 117 -12.53 6.02 21.26
CA GLU A 117 -11.49 6.79 21.95
C GLU A 117 -10.52 5.89 22.73
N ALA A 118 -10.72 4.57 22.69
CA ALA A 118 -9.91 3.60 23.41
C ALA A 118 -8.53 3.39 22.76
N ARG A 119 -7.51 3.11 23.58
CA ARG A 119 -6.12 2.89 23.13
C ARG A 119 -6.03 1.81 22.06
N GLU A 120 -6.87 0.78 22.15
CA GLU A 120 -6.92 -0.35 21.23
C GLU A 120 -7.39 0.08 19.84
N ASP A 121 -8.30 1.05 19.76
CA ASP A 121 -8.76 1.64 18.50
C ASP A 121 -7.64 2.45 17.83
N TRP A 122 -6.88 3.21 18.62
CA TRP A 122 -5.70 3.96 18.15
C TRP A 122 -4.64 3.04 17.59
N GLN A 123 -4.28 2.00 18.34
CA GLN A 123 -3.27 1.05 17.89
C GLN A 123 -3.73 0.30 16.64
N ARG A 124 -5.02 -0.06 16.55
CA ARG A 124 -5.58 -0.67 15.34
C ARG A 124 -5.44 0.26 14.14
N MET A 125 -5.79 1.55 14.27
CA MET A 125 -5.68 2.51 13.18
C MET A 125 -4.22 2.72 12.75
N ALA A 126 -3.30 2.80 13.71
CA ALA A 126 -1.86 2.86 13.43
C ALA A 126 -1.37 1.60 12.70
N ASP A 127 -1.68 0.41 13.21
CA ASP A 127 -1.29 -0.89 12.63
C ASP A 127 -1.83 -1.02 11.19
N LEU A 128 -3.08 -0.60 10.94
CA LEU A 128 -3.66 -0.58 9.59
C LEU A 128 -2.98 0.43 8.67
N THR A 129 -2.69 1.64 9.17
CA THR A 129 -2.04 2.69 8.39
C THR A 129 -0.64 2.27 7.96
N PHE A 130 0.18 1.78 8.89
CA PHE A 130 1.53 1.32 8.58
C PHE A 130 1.57 0.05 7.73
N GLY A 131 0.63 -0.88 7.94
CA GLY A 131 0.44 -2.02 7.03
C GLY A 131 0.13 -1.58 5.59
N ASN A 132 -0.63 -0.50 5.42
CA ASN A 132 -0.90 0.06 4.10
C ASN A 132 0.28 0.84 3.51
N ILE A 133 1.09 1.50 4.34
CA ILE A 133 2.37 2.08 3.88
C ILE A 133 3.29 0.97 3.36
N LYS A 134 3.40 -0.16 4.08
CA LYS A 134 4.14 -1.33 3.59
C LYS A 134 3.59 -1.82 2.26
N LEU A 135 2.27 -1.98 2.14
CA LEU A 135 1.63 -2.37 0.89
C LEU A 135 1.97 -1.41 -0.26
N PHE A 136 1.93 -0.10 -0.01
CA PHE A 136 2.30 0.90 -1.01
C PHE A 136 3.74 0.68 -1.53
N TYR A 137 4.69 0.42 -0.62
CA TYR A 137 6.06 0.10 -1.02
C TYR A 137 6.18 -1.25 -1.73
N GLU A 138 5.48 -2.30 -1.31
CA GLU A 138 5.45 -3.58 -2.03
C GLU A 138 4.93 -3.43 -3.46
N ILE A 139 3.91 -2.58 -3.67
CA ILE A 139 3.42 -2.22 -5.01
C ILE A 139 4.52 -1.49 -5.81
N LEU A 140 5.21 -0.52 -5.20
CA LEU A 140 6.33 0.19 -5.86
C LEU A 140 7.47 -0.76 -6.23
N PHE A 141 7.82 -1.70 -5.35
CA PHE A 141 8.84 -2.71 -5.62
C PHE A 141 8.40 -3.65 -6.75
N ALA A 142 7.13 -4.04 -6.79
CA ALA A 142 6.58 -4.82 -7.89
C ALA A 142 6.59 -4.07 -9.23
N ILE A 143 6.41 -2.74 -9.23
CA ILE A 143 6.49 -1.89 -10.43
C ILE A 143 7.93 -1.77 -10.91
N THR A 144 8.86 -1.51 -9.99
CA THR A 144 10.29 -1.24 -10.30
C THR A 144 11.12 -2.51 -10.48
N GLY A 145 10.62 -3.67 -10.06
CA GLY A 145 11.38 -4.91 -10.02
C GLY A 145 12.42 -4.96 -8.90
N TYR A 146 12.26 -4.16 -7.84
CA TYR A 146 13.24 -4.06 -6.76
C TYR A 146 13.29 -5.34 -5.88
N THR A 147 14.49 -5.92 -5.76
CA THR A 147 14.76 -7.15 -5.00
C THR A 147 15.74 -6.97 -3.83
N GLY A 148 16.16 -5.73 -3.54
CA GLY A 148 17.10 -5.44 -2.47
C GLY A 148 16.50 -5.49 -1.06
N GLN A 149 17.29 -5.06 -0.06
CA GLN A 149 16.85 -5.00 1.34
C GLN A 149 15.69 -4.02 1.54
N ARG A 150 14.78 -4.37 2.43
CA ARG A 150 13.53 -3.63 2.65
C ARG A 150 13.36 -3.29 4.12
N ILE A 151 12.71 -2.17 4.35
CA ILE A 151 12.26 -1.73 5.65
C ILE A 151 10.92 -2.41 5.94
N ASP A 152 10.80 -3.10 7.09
CA ASP A 152 9.54 -3.71 7.50
C ASP A 152 8.69 -2.75 8.35
N TYR A 153 7.83 -2.00 7.66
CA TYR A 153 6.93 -1.02 8.28
C TYR A 153 5.85 -1.63 9.19
N GLU A 154 5.64 -2.95 9.19
CA GLU A 154 4.64 -3.58 10.07
C GLU A 154 5.18 -3.95 11.45
N SER A 155 6.50 -3.93 11.62
CA SER A 155 7.10 -4.30 12.89
C SER A 155 6.85 -3.24 13.97
N ARG A 156 6.47 -3.69 15.17
CA ARG A 156 6.18 -2.77 16.28
C ARG A 156 7.46 -2.16 16.84
N GLY A 157 7.42 -0.87 17.14
CA GLY A 157 8.58 -0.12 17.66
C GLY A 157 9.52 0.42 16.59
N PHE A 158 9.01 0.66 15.37
CA PHE A 158 9.81 1.00 14.20
C PHE A 158 10.17 2.50 14.06
N PRO A 159 11.34 2.84 13.46
CA PRO A 159 12.46 1.96 13.11
C PRO A 159 13.44 1.83 14.28
N SER A 160 13.57 0.62 14.83
CA SER A 160 14.58 0.28 15.85
C SER A 160 15.80 -0.46 15.26
N ALA A 161 15.80 -0.76 13.96
CA ALA A 161 16.95 -1.29 13.23
C ALA A 161 17.01 -0.69 11.82
N SER A 162 18.16 -0.16 11.43
CA SER A 162 18.47 0.13 10.02
C SER A 162 18.64 -1.18 9.25
N PRO A 163 18.33 -1.23 7.94
CA PRO A 163 18.78 -2.33 7.09
C PRO A 163 20.29 -2.41 7.24
N SER A 164 20.79 -3.52 7.79
CA SER A 164 22.21 -3.64 8.14
C SER A 164 23.04 -3.41 6.88
N THR A 165 23.73 -2.27 6.85
CA THR A 165 24.78 -2.01 5.87
C THR A 165 25.89 -2.99 6.24
N ARG A 166 25.93 -4.15 5.58
CA ARG A 166 27.18 -4.91 5.54
C ARG A 166 28.12 -4.04 4.74
N TYR A 167 28.92 -3.25 5.44
CA TYR A 167 30.12 -2.68 4.84
C TYR A 167 30.88 -3.86 4.24
N HIS A 168 31.08 -3.84 2.92
CA HIS A 168 32.16 -4.64 2.35
C HIS A 168 33.41 -4.14 3.05
N GLU A 169 33.97 -4.94 3.95
CA GLU A 169 35.34 -4.74 4.44
C GLU A 169 36.22 -4.66 3.19
N THR A 170 36.61 -3.44 2.86
CA THR A 170 37.68 -3.21 1.91
C THR A 170 38.93 -3.64 2.67
N PRO A 171 39.76 -4.56 2.14
CA PRO A 171 41.00 -4.91 2.81
C PRO A 171 41.80 -3.62 3.01
N SER A 172 42.05 -3.24 4.28
CA SER A 172 42.88 -2.09 4.58
C SER A 172 44.26 -2.33 4.00
N ALA A 173 44.72 -1.40 3.17
CA ALA A 173 46.02 -1.41 2.52
C ALA A 173 47.15 -1.06 3.50
N GLU A 174 47.26 -1.81 4.61
CA GLU A 174 48.30 -1.61 5.64
C GLU A 174 49.22 -2.82 5.85
N ASP A 175 49.07 -3.91 5.07
CA ASP A 175 49.99 -5.06 5.14
C ASP A 175 51.18 -4.99 4.17
N ASP A 176 51.33 -3.91 3.39
CA ASP A 176 52.32 -3.83 2.29
C ASP A 176 53.48 -2.84 2.51
N ILE A 177 53.85 -2.57 3.76
CA ILE A 177 55.11 -1.86 4.06
C ILE A 177 55.94 -2.68 5.06
N ARG A 178 56.62 -3.70 4.55
CA ARG A 178 57.87 -4.16 5.16
C ARG A 178 59.03 -3.55 4.38
N PRO A 179 59.90 -2.74 5.02
CA PRO A 179 61.13 -2.32 4.37
C PRO A 179 62.07 -3.52 4.24
N SER A 180 62.48 -3.78 3.00
CA SER A 180 63.65 -4.58 2.67
C SER A 180 64.87 -3.96 3.36
N CYS A 181 65.44 -4.68 4.33
CA CYS A 181 66.80 -4.46 4.79
C CYS A 181 67.62 -5.69 4.45
N ASP A 182 68.16 -5.69 3.24
CA ASP A 182 69.38 -6.43 2.92
C ASP A 182 70.55 -5.69 3.57
N HIS A 183 71.28 -6.37 4.46
CA HIS A 183 72.72 -6.16 4.54
C HIS A 183 73.39 -7.49 4.88
N SER A 184 74.11 -7.98 3.88
CA SER A 184 75.00 -9.11 3.94
C SER A 184 76.22 -8.82 4.81
N SER A 185 76.62 -9.85 5.55
CA SER A 185 78.00 -10.38 5.67
C SER A 185 78.85 -10.07 6.91
N VAL A 186 79.47 -11.19 7.32
CA VAL A 186 80.79 -11.43 7.94
C VAL A 186 80.86 -11.64 9.46
N GLY A 187 81.31 -12.85 9.81
CA GLY A 187 81.72 -13.33 11.12
C GLY A 187 81.91 -14.84 11.09
#